data_AF-A0A9P0LWJ2-F1
#
_entry.id   AF-A0A9P0LWJ2-F1
#
_cell.length_a   1.000
_cell.length_b   1.000
_cell.length_c   1.000
_cell.angle_alpha   90.00
_cell.angle_beta   90.00
_cell.angle_gamma   90.00
#
_symmetry.space_group_name_H-M   'P 1'
#
loop_
_entity.id
_entity.type
_entity.pdbx_description
1 polymer ?
#
loop_
_entity_poly.entity_id
_entity_poly.type
_entity_poly.pdbx_seq_one_letter_code
_entity_poly.pdbx_strand_id
1 'polypeptide(L)'
;MSTKGWEKIIDKEILITLVEDRPVLWNKTLDKYKDNSASIAGWRVICAILMEDFEAMEQRQEFGKLVMKKWRQMRDAWVRSLKDKKNCKTSGFAVSNTNPYKY
;
A
#
# COMPACT_ATOMS: atom_id res chain seq x y z
N MET A 1 15.15 -8.77 14.88
CA MET A 1 13.70 -8.94 15.11
C MET A 1 13.03 -9.21 13.77
N SER A 2 12.19 -10.25 13.67
CA SER A 2 11.62 -10.67 12.39
C SER A 2 10.53 -9.70 11.91
N THR A 3 10.66 -9.23 10.67
CA THR A 3 9.74 -8.28 9.97
C THR A 3 8.27 -8.73 9.96
N LYS A 4 7.99 -10.01 10.20
CA LYS A 4 6.64 -10.59 10.29
C LYS A 4 5.84 -10.12 11.52
N GLY A 5 6.50 -9.66 12.59
CA GLY A 5 5.81 -9.19 13.80
C GLY A 5 5.06 -7.88 13.58
N TRP A 6 5.68 -6.95 12.83
CA TRP A 6 5.13 -5.61 12.60
C TRP A 6 3.94 -5.60 11.64
N GLU A 7 3.84 -6.59 10.75
CA GLU A 7 2.67 -6.71 9.86
C GLU A 7 1.36 -6.92 10.62
N LYS A 8 1.40 -7.52 11.81
CA LYS A 8 0.20 -7.67 12.66
C LYS A 8 -0.17 -6.39 13.40
N ILE A 9 0.79 -5.50 13.62
CA ILE A 9 0.58 -4.22 14.32
C ILE A 9 -0.08 -3.20 13.38
N ILE A 10 0.22 -3.28 12.08
CA ILE A 10 -0.34 -2.39 11.08
C ILE A 10 -1.78 -2.81 10.78
N ASP A 11 -2.72 -2.14 11.43
CA ASP A 11 -4.13 -2.27 11.11
C ASP A 11 -4.43 -1.63 9.75
N LYS A 12 -5.06 -2.40 8.86
CA LYS A 12 -5.32 -1.99 7.47
C LYS A 12 -6.39 -0.91 7.39
N GLU A 13 -7.42 -0.99 8.23
CA GLU A 13 -8.53 -0.03 8.24
C GLU A 13 -8.04 1.33 8.76
N ILE A 14 -7.23 1.31 9.82
CA ILE A 14 -6.57 2.52 10.37
C ILE A 14 -5.61 3.11 9.33
N LEU A 15 -4.82 2.28 8.66
CA LEU A 15 -3.90 2.78 7.63
C LEU A 15 -4.65 3.42 6.45
N ILE A 16 -5.78 2.85 6.01
CA ILE A 16 -6.59 3.41 4.92
C ILE A 16 -7.15 4.77 5.33
N THR A 17 -7.79 4.87 6.49
CA THR A 17 -8.40 6.11 6.98
C THR A 17 -7.37 7.23 7.14
N LEU A 18 -6.20 6.94 7.71
CA LEU A 18 -5.12 7.91 7.88
C LEU A 18 -4.51 8.40 6.56
N VAL A 19 -4.41 7.51 5.56
CA VAL A 19 -3.91 7.90 4.23
C VAL A 19 -4.98 8.69 3.47
N GLU A 20 -6.25 8.31 3.59
CA GLU A 20 -7.37 9.02 2.96
C GLU A 20 -7.47 10.47 3.45
N ASP A 21 -7.34 10.69 4.76
CA ASP A 21 -7.32 12.00 5.41
C ASP A 21 -6.18 12.91 4.90
N ARG A 22 -5.09 12.30 4.38
CA ARG A 22 -3.91 13.00 3.89
C ARG A 22 -3.78 12.90 2.37
N PRO A 23 -4.47 13.77 1.60
CA PRO A 23 -4.41 13.73 0.15
C PRO A 23 -2.99 14.02 -0.40
N VAL A 24 -2.10 14.62 0.40
CA VAL A 24 -0.67 14.78 0.03
C VAL A 24 0.05 13.46 -0.26
N LEU A 25 -0.46 12.32 0.24
CA LEU A 25 0.18 11.01 0.06
C LEU A 25 -0.30 10.23 -1.18
N TRP A 26 -1.52 10.48 -1.63
CA TRP A 26 -2.15 9.70 -2.70
C TRP A 26 -2.68 10.55 -3.85
N ASN A 27 -3.04 11.81 -3.58
CA ASN A 27 -3.66 12.68 -4.56
C ASN A 27 -2.59 13.37 -5.43
N LYS A 28 -2.39 12.80 -6.61
CA LYS A 28 -1.46 13.30 -7.63
C LYS A 28 -1.91 14.61 -8.29
N THR A 29 -3.14 15.06 -8.06
CA THR A 29 -3.66 16.32 -8.63
C THR A 29 -3.29 17.53 -7.77
N LEU A 30 -2.79 17.32 -6.54
CA LEU A 30 -2.29 18.39 -5.69
C LEU A 30 -0.89 18.81 -6.13
N ASP A 31 -0.67 20.11 -6.30
CA ASP A 31 0.64 20.69 -6.57
C ASP A 31 1.68 20.31 -5.49
N LYS A 32 1.22 20.26 -4.23
CA LYS A 32 1.97 19.81 -3.04
C LYS A 32 2.38 18.33 -3.08
N TYR A 33 1.85 17.51 -3.99
CA TYR A 33 2.31 16.12 -4.16
C TYR A 33 3.76 16.07 -4.69
N LYS A 34 4.20 17.13 -5.39
CA LYS A 34 5.58 17.25 -5.86
C LYS A 34 6.55 17.52 -4.69
N ASP A 35 6.04 17.99 -3.56
CA ASP A 35 6.84 18.21 -2.35
C ASP A 35 7.09 16.90 -1.60
N ASN A 36 8.30 16.38 -1.79
CA ASN A 36 8.78 15.20 -1.10
C ASN A 36 8.76 15.38 0.43
N SER A 37 8.99 16.60 0.92
CA SER A 37 8.95 16.94 2.35
C SER A 37 7.57 16.71 2.98
N ALA A 38 6.50 17.16 2.32
CA ALA A 38 5.12 16.99 2.79
C ALA A 38 4.72 15.50 2.80
N SER A 39 5.16 14.75 1.79
CA SER A 39 4.96 13.31 1.71
C SER A 39 5.64 12.57 2.86
N ILE A 40 6.92 12.89 3.14
CA ILE A 40 7.68 12.30 4.24
C ILE A 40 7.04 12.67 5.59
N ALA A 41 6.63 13.92 5.78
CA ALA A 41 5.97 14.37 7.00
C ALA A 41 4.65 13.62 7.24
N GLY A 42 3.84 13.43 6.18
CA GLY A 42 2.61 12.63 6.28
C GLY A 42 2.87 11.19 6.71
N TRP A 43 3.84 10.52 6.10
CA TRP A 43 4.21 9.15 6.48
C TRP A 43 4.75 9.05 7.91
N ARG A 44 5.51 10.05 8.38
CA ARG A 44 5.99 10.10 9.77
C ARG A 44 4.83 10.11 10.77
N VAL A 45 3.83 10.96 10.53
CA VAL A 45 2.66 11.04 11.42
C VAL A 45 1.88 9.72 11.41
N ILE A 46 1.68 9.12 10.24
CA ILE A 46 1.01 7.81 10.15
C ILE A 46 1.78 6.74 10.90
N CYS A 47 3.10 6.69 10.76
CA CYS A 47 3.92 5.71 11.48
C CYS A 47 3.88 5.92 13.00
N ALA A 48 3.85 7.18 13.46
CA ALA A 48 3.72 7.50 14.88
C ALA A 48 2.34 7.14 15.47
N ILE A 49 1.26 7.26 14.68
CA ILE A 49 -0.08 6.84 15.11
C ILE A 49 -0.21 5.31 15.16
N LEU A 50 0.39 4.61 14.19
CA LEU A 50 0.34 3.14 14.14
C LEU A 50 1.20 2.47 15.20
N MET A 51 2.19 3.18 15.75
CA MET A 51 3.15 2.64 16.69
C MET A 51 3.59 3.75 17.63
N GLU A 52 3.08 3.72 18.85
CA GLU A 52 3.37 4.72 19.89
C GLU A 52 4.87 4.77 20.21
N ASP A 53 5.57 3.63 20.14
CA ASP A 53 7.03 3.51 20.30
C ASP A 53 7.86 3.85 19.03
N PHE A 54 7.24 4.38 17.97
CA PHE A 54 7.93 4.65 16.70
C PHE A 54 9.13 5.58 16.86
N GLU A 55 9.04 6.57 17.75
CA GLU A 55 10.10 7.56 17.97
C GLU A 55 11.30 7.00 18.77
N ALA A 56 11.04 5.99 19.61
CA ALA A 56 12.06 5.29 20.41
C ALA A 56 12.77 4.18 19.64
N MET A 57 12.27 3.81 18.45
CA MET A 57 12.77 2.66 17.70
C MET A 57 13.88 3.03 16.71
N GLU A 58 15.03 2.37 16.82
CA GLU A 58 16.14 2.50 15.86
C GLU A 58 15.73 2.08 14.44
N GLN A 59 14.79 1.13 14.34
CA GLN A 59 14.28 0.55 13.10
C GLN A 59 13.12 1.33 12.47
N ARG A 60 12.89 2.58 12.89
CA ARG A 60 11.85 3.47 12.32
C ARG A 60 11.86 3.54 10.79
N GLN A 61 13.04 3.49 10.18
CA GLN A 61 13.21 3.51 8.72
C GLN A 61 12.69 2.23 8.06
N GLU A 62 12.95 1.07 8.68
CA GLU A 62 12.46 -0.22 8.20
C GLU A 62 10.95 -0.34 8.38
N PHE A 63 10.43 0.10 9.52
CA PHE A 63 9.00 0.16 9.77
C PHE A 63 8.28 1.05 8.76
N GLY A 64 8.79 2.26 8.52
CA GLY A 64 8.22 3.16 7.50
C GLY A 64 8.22 2.55 6.10
N LYS A 65 9.30 1.87 5.69
CA LYS A 65 9.35 1.12 4.42
C LYS A 65 8.29 0.02 4.36
N LEU A 66 8.06 -0.67 5.48
CA LEU A 66 7.09 -1.76 5.58
C LEU A 66 5.66 -1.24 5.48
N VAL A 67 5.32 -0.16 6.19
CA VAL A 67 4.03 0.55 6.10
C VAL A 67 3.77 1.01 4.66
N MET A 68 4.75 1.66 4.02
CA MET A 68 4.64 2.10 2.63
C MET A 68 4.45 0.92 1.67
N LYS A 69 5.15 -0.20 1.88
CA LYS A 69 5.01 -1.42 1.08
C LYS A 69 3.60 -1.99 1.24
N LYS A 70 3.06 -2.02 2.46
CA LYS A 70 1.72 -2.54 2.75
C LYS A 70 0.64 -1.68 2.09
N TRP A 71 0.73 -0.37 2.22
CA TRP A 71 -0.13 0.57 1.50
C TRP A 71 -0.07 0.36 -0.02
N ARG A 72 1.14 0.24 -0.58
CA ARG A 72 1.34 -0.05 -2.01
C ARG A 72 0.61 -1.32 -2.42
N GLN A 73 0.79 -2.42 -1.68
CA GLN A 73 0.12 -3.68 -1.95
C GLN A 73 -1.41 -3.57 -1.92
N MET A 74 -1.97 -2.86 -0.94
CA MET A 74 -3.43 -2.67 -0.84
C MET A 74 -3.96 -1.84 -2.00
N ARG A 75 -3.30 -0.71 -2.30
CA ARG A 75 -3.67 0.14 -3.43
C ARG A 75 -3.54 -0.62 -4.75
N ASP A 76 -2.45 -1.35 -4.96
CA ASP A 76 -2.24 -2.11 -6.19
C ASP A 76 -3.26 -3.24 -6.33
N ALA A 77 -3.62 -3.92 -5.23
CA ALA A 77 -4.71 -4.91 -5.21
C ALA A 77 -6.05 -4.26 -5.58
N TRP A 78 -6.38 -3.11 -4.99
CA TRP A 78 -7.61 -2.37 -5.31
C TRP A 78 -7.64 -1.88 -6.75
N VAL A 79 -6.55 -1.29 -7.25
CA VAL A 79 -6.43 -0.84 -8.65
C VAL A 79 -6.55 -2.00 -9.62
N ARG A 80 -5.95 -3.16 -9.31
CA ARG A 80 -6.13 -4.39 -10.09
C ARG A 80 -7.59 -4.82 -10.07
N SER A 81 -8.25 -4.87 -8.93
CA SER A 81 -9.68 -5.19 -8.85
C SER A 81 -10.57 -4.19 -9.61
N LEU A 82 -10.24 -2.90 -9.62
CA LEU A 82 -10.93 -1.90 -10.44
C LEU A 82 -10.72 -2.13 -11.93
N LYS A 83 -9.48 -2.46 -12.33
CA LYS A 83 -9.14 -2.78 -13.71
C LYS A 83 -9.78 -4.08 -14.16
N ASP A 84 -9.82 -5.09 -13.31
CA ASP A 84 -10.50 -6.36 -13.54
C ASP A 84 -12.02 -6.16 -13.66
N LYS A 85 -12.63 -5.30 -12.83
CA LYS A 85 -14.04 -4.90 -13.00
C LYS A 85 -14.29 -4.14 -14.31
N LYS A 86 -13.34 -3.29 -14.73
CA LYS A 86 -13.42 -2.56 -16.00
C LYS A 86 -13.21 -3.49 -17.22
N ASN A 87 -12.32 -4.47 -17.09
CA ASN A 87 -12.01 -5.48 -18.11
C ASN A 87 -13.00 -6.66 -18.09
N CYS A 88 -13.76 -6.89 -17.02
CA CYS A 88 -14.80 -7.93 -16.95
C CYS A 88 -15.97 -7.62 -17.90
N LYS A 89 -16.11 -6.39 -18.37
CA LYS A 89 -17.05 -6.06 -19.46
C LYS A 89 -16.54 -6.43 -20.85
N THR A 90 -15.26 -6.80 -21.01
CA THR A 90 -14.69 -7.15 -22.30
C THR A 90 -13.48 -8.07 -22.13
N SER A 91 -13.66 -9.33 -22.54
CA SER A 91 -12.64 -10.36 -22.87
C SER A 91 -12.59 -11.56 -21.94
N GLY A 92 -12.76 -12.72 -22.58
CA GLY A 92 -12.77 -14.03 -21.96
C GLY A 92 -11.43 -14.38 -21.34
N PHE A 93 -11.52 -15.26 -20.35
CA PHE A 93 -10.39 -15.98 -19.80
C PHE A 93 -9.74 -16.79 -20.93
N ALA A 94 -8.66 -16.26 -21.51
CA ALA A 94 -7.70 -17.09 -22.19
C ALA A 94 -6.97 -17.91 -21.12
N VAL A 95 -7.53 -19.08 -20.79
CA VAL A 95 -6.79 -20.17 -20.16
C VAL A 95 -5.64 -20.49 -21.10
N SER A 96 -4.44 -19.97 -20.82
CA SER A 96 -3.26 -20.33 -21.60
C SER A 96 -2.88 -21.77 -21.22
N ASN A 97 -3.17 -22.64 -22.18
CA ASN A 97 -2.59 -23.95 -22.43
C ASN A 97 -3.03 -25.07 -21.49
N THR A 98 -4.16 -25.67 -21.84
CA THR A 98 -4.22 -27.13 -21.94
C THR A 98 -2.93 -27.61 -22.62
N ASN A 99 -2.27 -28.60 -22.03
CA ASN A 99 -1.22 -29.35 -22.70
C ASN A 99 -1.91 -30.61 -23.27
N PRO A 100 -2.59 -30.59 -24.43
CA PRO A 100 -2.83 -31.83 -25.13
C PRO A 100 -1.50 -32.17 -25.80
N TYR A 101 -0.95 -33.34 -25.56
CA TYR A 101 -0.67 -34.29 -26.63
C TYR A 101 -0.24 -35.62 -26.02
N LYS A 102 -1.05 -36.63 -26.37
CA LYS A 102 -0.67 -38.04 -26.46
C LYS A 102 0.38 -38.20 -27.56
N TYR A 103 1.38 -39.04 -27.30
CA TYR A 103 1.73 -40.17 -28.17
C TYR A 103 2.17 -41.32 -27.27
#